data_AF-A0AAE1F4H4-F1
#
_entry.id   AF-A0AAE1F4H4-F1
#
_cell.length_a   1.000
_cell.length_b   1.000
_cell.length_c   1.000
_cell.angle_alpha   90.00
_cell.angle_beta   90.00
_cell.angle_gamma   90.00
#
_symmetry.space_group_name_H-M   'P 1'
#
loop_
_entity.id
_entity.type
_entity.pdbx_description
1 polymer ?
#
loop_
_entity_poly.entity_id
_entity_poly.type
_entity_poly.pdbx_seq_one_letter_code
_entity_poly.pdbx_strand_id
1 'polypeptide(L)'
;MVVVSAGGSGRRFMSQLSASYTSTRIHCKNIPGLVRRQRVLCRRHPDAMVAVSEGAVQGVRHCQKQFHHARWNCSTIPRDASVFGSHVVGTGTRESAFVYAINSAGVVHALTRACSRGAIANCACDLSKQ
;
A
#
# COMPACT_ATOMS: atom_id res chain seq x y z
N MET A 1 4.70 33.90 10.47
CA MET A 1 5.76 34.46 11.33
C MET A 1 6.35 33.31 12.14
N VAL A 2 7.36 32.63 11.60
CA VAL A 2 8.25 31.76 12.39
C VAL A 2 9.61 32.35 12.17
N VAL A 3 10.17 32.91 13.23
CA VAL A 3 11.43 33.63 13.23
C VAL A 3 12.52 32.61 13.49
N VAL A 4 13.51 32.50 12.60
CA VAL A 4 14.78 31.85 12.94
C VAL A 4 15.89 32.72 12.39
N SER A 5 16.59 33.37 13.32
CA SER A 5 17.74 34.20 13.08
C SER A 5 18.96 33.56 13.75
N ALA A 6 20.13 34.01 13.31
CA ALA A 6 21.50 33.78 13.78
C ALA A 6 22.30 32.65 13.10
N GLY A 7 23.41 33.07 12.48
CA GLY A 7 24.43 32.26 11.84
C GLY A 7 25.54 31.77 12.77
N GLY A 8 26.50 31.03 12.20
CA GLY A 8 27.70 30.55 12.88
C GLY A 8 28.35 29.38 12.13
N SER A 9 29.59 29.58 11.68
CA SER A 9 30.43 28.64 10.92
C SER A 9 30.98 27.49 11.79
N GLY A 10 31.02 26.26 11.28
CA GLY A 10 31.72 25.13 11.91
C GLY A 10 31.34 23.75 11.36
N ARG A 11 32.32 23.01 10.83
CA ARG A 11 32.17 21.64 10.29
C ARG A 11 31.98 20.60 11.40
N ARG A 12 30.95 19.73 11.28
CA ARG A 12 30.94 18.25 11.43
C ARG A 12 29.56 17.75 11.88
N PHE A 13 29.31 16.48 11.55
CA PHE A 13 28.24 15.55 11.97
C PHE A 13 27.01 15.46 11.06
N MET A 14 26.83 14.25 10.51
CA MET A 14 25.59 13.74 9.94
C MET A 14 24.46 13.87 10.97
N SER A 15 23.71 14.97 10.92
CA SER A 15 22.46 15.09 11.65
C SER A 15 21.33 14.62 10.75
N GLN A 16 20.84 13.43 11.12
CA GLN A 16 19.49 12.94 10.92
C GLN A 16 18.50 14.05 10.54
N LEU A 17 18.16 14.14 9.26
CA LEU A 17 16.82 14.58 8.89
C LEU A 17 15.94 13.36 9.06
N SER A 18 15.33 13.27 10.24
CA SER A 18 14.15 12.49 10.49
C SER A 18 13.12 12.87 9.41
N ALA A 19 13.16 12.14 8.31
CA ALA A 19 12.04 12.05 7.39
C ALA A 19 10.84 11.76 8.28
N SER A 20 9.97 12.75 8.40
CA SER A 20 8.72 12.63 9.11
C SER A 20 7.87 11.66 8.31
N TYR A 21 8.14 10.37 8.46
CA TYR A 21 7.21 9.31 8.16
C TYR A 21 6.13 9.49 9.22
N THR A 22 5.18 10.39 8.95
CA THR A 22 3.93 10.44 9.68
C THR A 22 3.34 9.05 9.63
N SER A 23 3.60 8.27 10.68
CA SER A 23 2.94 7.01 10.94
C SER A 23 1.48 7.34 11.20
N THR A 24 0.71 7.55 10.13
CA THR A 24 -0.74 7.43 10.19
C THR A 24 -0.98 6.00 10.63
N ARG A 25 -1.25 5.82 11.94
CA ARG A 25 -1.44 4.49 12.51
C ARG A 25 -2.57 3.81 11.73
N ILE A 26 -2.25 2.74 11.02
CA ILE A 26 -3.26 1.92 10.38
C ILE A 26 -4.07 1.25 11.48
N HIS A 27 -5.36 1.61 11.56
CA HIS A 27 -6.28 1.03 12.51
C HIS A 27 -6.81 -0.29 11.95
N CYS A 28 -6.07 -1.38 12.15
CA CYS A 28 -6.42 -2.72 11.66
C CYS A 28 -7.82 -3.23 12.08
N LYS A 29 -8.44 -2.63 13.10
CA LYS A 29 -9.81 -2.93 13.52
C LYS A 29 -10.86 -2.36 12.56
N ASN A 30 -10.54 -1.26 11.89
CA ASN A 30 -11.43 -0.54 10.98
C ASN A 30 -11.37 -1.10 9.56
N ILE A 31 -10.43 -2.00 9.26
CA ILE A 31 -10.36 -2.64 7.96
C ILE A 31 -11.41 -3.77 7.92
N PRO A 32 -12.46 -3.61 7.11
CA PRO A 32 -13.52 -4.58 6.93
C PRO A 32 -12.99 -5.84 6.23
N GLY A 33 -13.62 -7.00 6.47
CA GLY A 33 -13.24 -8.25 5.80
C GLY A 33 -11.97 -8.94 6.30
N LEU A 34 -11.20 -8.34 7.23
CA LEU A 34 -10.03 -9.00 7.80
C LEU A 34 -10.39 -10.11 8.80
N VAL A 35 -9.87 -11.32 8.57
CA VAL A 35 -9.96 -12.42 9.54
C VAL A 35 -8.99 -12.24 10.70
N ARG A 36 -9.20 -12.97 11.81
CA ARG A 36 -8.37 -12.87 13.04
C ARG A 36 -6.87 -12.96 12.76
N ARG A 37 -6.45 -13.90 11.90
CA ARG A 37 -5.03 -14.08 11.51
C ARG A 37 -4.47 -12.87 10.75
N GLN A 38 -5.24 -12.30 9.82
CA GLN A 38 -4.84 -11.10 9.07
C GLN A 38 -4.75 -9.87 9.99
N ARG A 39 -5.62 -9.74 10.99
CA ARG A 39 -5.53 -8.66 12.00
C ARG A 39 -4.25 -8.74 12.82
N VAL A 40 -3.78 -9.95 13.14
CA VAL A 40 -2.49 -10.14 13.82
C VAL A 40 -1.34 -9.66 12.92
N LEU A 41 -1.34 -10.05 11.65
CA LEU A 41 -0.33 -9.60 10.68
C LEU A 41 -0.32 -8.09 10.50
N CYS A 42 -1.50 -7.48 10.35
CA CYS A 42 -1.64 -6.02 10.21
C CYS A 42 -1.06 -5.27 11.41
N ARG A 43 -1.24 -5.78 12.64
CA ARG A 43 -0.67 -5.16 13.85
C ARG A 43 0.85 -5.34 13.95
N ARG A 44 1.40 -6.41 13.39
CA ARG A 44 2.84 -6.71 13.42
C ARG A 44 3.63 -5.90 12.39
N HIS A 45 3.01 -5.54 11.27
CA HIS A 45 3.66 -4.85 10.15
C HIS A 45 2.87 -3.62 9.69
N PRO A 46 2.70 -2.59 10.55
CA PRO A 46 1.87 -1.42 10.23
C PRO A 46 2.43 -0.57 9.08
N ASP A 47 3.75 -0.56 8.91
CA ASP A 47 4.50 0.06 7.82
C ASP A 47 4.25 -0.63 6.47
N ALA A 48 4.31 -1.96 6.43
CA ALA A 48 3.98 -2.74 5.24
C ALA A 48 2.50 -2.57 4.85
N MET A 49 1.60 -2.44 5.83
CA MET A 49 0.17 -2.26 5.56
C MET A 49 -0.16 -0.96 4.82
N VAL A 50 0.68 0.09 4.94
CA VAL A 50 0.52 1.33 4.14
C VAL A 50 0.73 1.00 2.67
N ALA A 51 1.85 0.34 2.34
CA ALA A 51 2.17 -0.09 0.98
C ALA A 51 1.14 -1.09 0.43
N VAL A 52 0.61 -2.00 1.26
CA VAL A 52 -0.48 -2.91 0.87
C VAL A 52 -1.72 -2.13 0.45
N SER A 53 -2.12 -1.11 1.23
CA SER A 53 -3.30 -0.30 0.93
C SER A 53 -3.13 0.48 -0.38
N GLU A 54 -1.95 1.06 -0.62
CA GLU A 54 -1.62 1.74 -1.87
C GLU A 54 -1.65 0.79 -3.07
N GLY A 55 -1.03 -0.39 -2.94
CA GLY A 55 -0.99 -1.39 -4.00
C GLY A 55 -2.37 -1.94 -4.35
N ALA A 56 -3.24 -2.09 -3.35
CA ALA A 56 -4.65 -2.44 -3.53
C ALA A 56 -5.40 -1.40 -4.39
N VAL A 57 -5.25 -0.11 -4.08
CA VAL A 57 -5.85 0.99 -4.85
C VAL A 57 -5.29 1.03 -6.28
N GLN A 58 -3.98 0.80 -6.44
CA GLN A 58 -3.35 0.72 -7.77
C GLN A 58 -3.91 -0.44 -8.60
N GLY A 59 -4.11 -1.61 -8.00
CA GLY A 59 -4.70 -2.77 -8.67
C GLY A 59 -6.10 -2.49 -9.21
N VAL A 60 -6.96 -1.84 -8.41
CA VAL A 60 -8.29 -1.40 -8.85
C VAL A 60 -8.19 -0.41 -10.00
N ARG A 61 -7.31 0.60 -9.90
CA ARG A 61 -7.11 1.59 -10.97
C ARG A 61 -6.66 0.93 -12.27
N HIS A 62 -5.76 -0.05 -12.20
CA HIS A 62 -5.31 -0.80 -13.37
C HIS A 62 -6.40 -1.68 -13.96
N CYS A 63 -7.24 -2.29 -13.11
CA CYS A 63 -8.39 -3.06 -13.55
C CYS A 63 -9.39 -2.19 -14.32
N GLN A 64 -9.76 -1.03 -13.76
CA GLN A 64 -10.65 -0.06 -14.43
C GLN A 64 -10.07 0.44 -15.75
N LYS A 65 -8.76 0.70 -15.79
CA LYS A 65 -8.08 1.10 -17.03
C LYS A 65 -8.14 0.00 -18.08
N GLN A 66 -7.90 -1.26 -17.71
CA GLN A 66 -7.93 -2.37 -18.68
C GLN A 66 -9.33 -2.62 -19.23
N PHE A 67 -10.35 -2.50 -18.38
CA PHE A 67 -11.73 -2.82 -18.72
C PHE A 67 -12.60 -1.57 -19.05
N HIS A 68 -11.99 -0.41 -19.31
CA HIS A 68 -12.72 0.85 -19.52
C HIS A 68 -13.74 0.85 -20.67
N HIS A 69 -13.53 0.01 -21.69
CA HIS A 69 -14.46 -0.18 -22.82
C HIS A 69 -15.23 -1.51 -22.78
N ALA A 70 -15.08 -2.29 -21.71
CA ALA A 70 -15.81 -3.54 -21.55
C ALA A 70 -17.17 -3.30 -20.87
N ARG A 71 -18.12 -4.19 -21.12
CA ARG A 71 -19.46 -4.16 -20.48
C ARG A 71 -19.36 -4.21 -18.95
N TRP A 72 -18.38 -4.96 -18.44
CA TRP A 72 -17.96 -4.92 -17.04
C TRP A 72 -16.69 -4.09 -16.96
N ASN A 73 -16.74 -2.95 -16.27
CA ASN A 73 -15.68 -1.93 -16.27
C ASN A 73 -14.85 -1.89 -14.98
N CYS A 74 -14.94 -2.94 -14.16
CA CYS A 74 -14.27 -3.03 -12.85
C CYS A 74 -14.59 -1.86 -11.89
N SER A 75 -15.78 -1.25 -12.00
CA SER A 75 -16.22 -0.22 -11.07
C SER A 75 -16.33 -0.77 -9.65
N THR A 76 -15.74 -0.09 -8.68
CA THR A 76 -15.93 -0.37 -7.25
C THR A 76 -17.18 0.36 -6.75
N ILE A 77 -18.00 -0.30 -5.95
CA ILE A 77 -19.16 0.34 -5.31
C ILE A 77 -18.61 1.29 -4.22
N PRO A 78 -18.95 2.59 -4.20
CA PRO A 78 -18.35 3.59 -3.30
C PRO A 78 -18.55 3.35 -1.79
N ARG A 79 -19.19 2.26 -1.38
CA ARG A 79 -19.39 1.86 0.02
C ARG A 79 -19.08 0.39 0.29
N ASP A 80 -18.59 -0.33 -0.70
CA ASP A 80 -18.03 -1.65 -0.46
C ASP A 80 -16.70 -1.45 0.26
N ALA A 81 -16.76 -1.77 1.54
CA ALA A 81 -15.67 -1.67 2.47
C ALA A 81 -14.48 -2.57 2.02
N SER A 82 -14.77 -3.58 1.20
CA SER A 82 -13.77 -4.40 0.51
C SER A 82 -13.22 -3.70 -0.72
N VAL A 83 -11.89 -3.53 -0.77
CA VAL A 83 -11.12 -3.15 -1.98
C VAL A 83 -11.51 -4.04 -3.18
N PHE A 84 -11.99 -5.24 -2.91
CA PHE A 84 -12.48 -6.20 -3.88
C PHE A 84 -13.99 -6.32 -3.72
N GLY A 85 -14.78 -5.60 -4.52
CA GLY A 85 -16.26 -5.59 -4.40
C GLY A 85 -16.81 -6.99 -4.13
N SER A 86 -17.65 -7.12 -3.11
CA SER A 86 -17.99 -8.42 -2.49
C SER A 86 -18.65 -9.38 -3.50
N HIS A 87 -19.27 -8.83 -4.54
CA HIS A 87 -19.91 -9.59 -5.62
C HIS A 87 -18.94 -10.18 -6.64
N VAL A 88 -17.80 -9.54 -6.91
CA VAL A 88 -16.84 -10.04 -7.92
C VAL A 88 -16.03 -11.19 -7.34
N VAL A 89 -15.68 -11.11 -6.06
CA VAL A 89 -14.85 -12.10 -5.34
C VAL A 89 -15.62 -13.41 -5.06
N GLY A 90 -16.94 -13.35 -4.93
CA GLY A 90 -17.77 -14.51 -4.58
C GLY A 90 -18.16 -15.41 -5.76
N THR A 91 -18.00 -14.95 -7.01
CA THR A 91 -18.43 -15.68 -8.20
C THR A 91 -17.22 -16.11 -9.03
N GLY A 92 -17.14 -17.41 -9.37
CA GLY A 92 -16.05 -17.98 -10.18
C GLY A 92 -16.14 -17.57 -11.65
N THR A 93 -15.75 -16.34 -11.96
CA THR A 93 -15.80 -15.72 -13.30
C THR A 93 -14.39 -15.43 -13.81
N ARG A 94 -14.26 -15.13 -15.11
CA ARG A 94 -12.95 -14.74 -15.69
C ARG A 94 -12.51 -13.38 -15.15
N GLU A 95 -13.46 -12.50 -14.93
CA GLU A 95 -13.30 -11.16 -14.39
C GLU A 95 -12.79 -11.22 -12.95
N SER A 96 -13.32 -12.14 -12.12
CA SER A 96 -12.84 -12.31 -10.75
C SER A 96 -11.41 -12.84 -10.69
N ALA A 97 -11.06 -13.82 -11.53
CA ALA A 97 -9.68 -14.30 -11.65
C ALA A 97 -8.72 -13.17 -12.03
N PHE A 98 -9.10 -12.30 -12.98
CA PHE A 98 -8.30 -11.13 -13.34
C PHE A 98 -8.14 -10.15 -12.18
N VAL A 99 -9.22 -9.85 -11.45
CA VAL A 99 -9.20 -8.96 -10.28
C VAL A 99 -8.25 -9.48 -9.20
N TYR A 100 -8.26 -10.77 -8.90
CA TYR A 100 -7.32 -11.35 -7.94
C TYR A 100 -5.87 -11.22 -8.41
N ALA A 101 -5.60 -11.50 -9.68
CA ALA A 101 -4.26 -11.41 -10.25
C ALA A 101 -3.72 -9.97 -10.22
N ILE A 102 -4.48 -9.01 -10.74
CA ILE A 102 -4.03 -7.61 -10.85
C ILE A 102 -3.87 -6.95 -9.49
N ASN A 103 -4.72 -7.28 -8.51
CA ASN A 103 -4.59 -6.74 -7.16
C ASN A 103 -3.41 -7.35 -6.40
N SER A 104 -3.19 -8.65 -6.53
CA SER A 104 -2.01 -9.30 -5.95
C SER A 104 -0.73 -8.70 -6.54
N ALA A 105 -0.70 -8.49 -7.86
CA ALA A 105 0.41 -7.83 -8.53
C ALA A 105 0.60 -6.39 -8.05
N GLY A 106 -0.48 -5.61 -7.89
CA GLY A 106 -0.43 -4.24 -7.37
C GLY A 106 0.14 -4.16 -5.96
N VAL A 107 -0.28 -5.05 -5.06
CA VAL A 107 0.23 -5.15 -3.68
C VAL A 107 1.71 -5.51 -3.67
N VAL A 108 2.13 -6.53 -4.42
CA VAL A 108 3.54 -6.95 -4.49
C VAL A 108 4.41 -5.82 -5.06
N HIS A 109 3.95 -5.16 -6.13
CA HIS A 109 4.67 -4.04 -6.73
C HIS A 109 4.86 -2.88 -5.76
N ALA A 110 3.81 -2.51 -5.02
CA ALA A 110 3.88 -1.45 -4.02
C ALA A 110 4.80 -1.82 -2.85
N LEU A 111 4.70 -3.06 -2.34
CA LEU A 111 5.58 -3.58 -1.27
C LEU A 111 7.05 -3.57 -1.69
N THR A 112 7.38 -4.12 -2.86
CA THR A 112 8.76 -4.13 -3.37
C THR A 112 9.30 -2.72 -3.51
N ARG A 113 8.51 -1.81 -4.09
CA ARG A 113 8.91 -0.40 -4.24
C ARG A 113 9.09 0.32 -2.91
N ALA A 114 8.22 0.07 -1.94
CA ALA A 114 8.34 0.64 -0.59
C ALA A 114 9.59 0.08 0.13
N CYS A 115 9.88 -1.21 -0.06
CA CYS A 115 11.09 -1.82 0.48
C CYS A 115 12.36 -1.22 -0.10
N SER A 116 12.46 -1.08 -1.44
CA SER A 116 13.62 -0.47 -2.10
C SER A 116 13.86 0.99 -1.70
N ARG A 117 12.85 1.68 -1.18
CA ARG A 117 12.94 3.06 -0.66
C ARG A 117 13.26 3.13 0.83
N GLY A 118 13.35 2.00 1.53
CA GLY A 118 13.55 1.95 2.97
C GLY A 118 12.32 2.38 3.79
N ALA A 119 11.11 2.32 3.21
CA ALA A 119 9.87 2.71 3.90
C ALA A 119 9.28 1.59 4.78
N ILE A 120 9.77 0.36 4.66
CA ILE A 120 9.36 -0.81 5.44
C ILE A 120 10.56 -1.28 6.26
N ALA A 121 10.36 -1.49 7.56
CA ALA A 121 11.34 -2.06 8.46
C ALA A 121 11.46 -3.57 8.22
N ASN A 122 12.67 -4.13 8.40
CA ASN A 122 12.95 -5.56 8.25
C ASN A 122 12.69 -6.12 6.84
N CYS A 123 13.02 -5.35 5.81
CA CYS A 123 13.13 -5.84 4.44
C CYS A 123 14.49 -5.41 3.87
N ALA A 124 15.03 -6.15 2.90
CA ALA A 124 16.31 -5.85 2.28
C ALA A 124 16.22 -6.05 0.77
N CYS A 125 16.93 -5.19 0.02
CA CYS A 125 17.18 -5.43 -1.39
C CYS A 125 18.11 -6.64 -1.54
N ASP A 126 17.80 -7.52 -2.49
CA ASP A 126 18.71 -8.59 -2.84
C ASP A 126 19.93 -8.01 -3.58
N LEU A 127 21.05 -7.90 -2.88
CA LEU A 127 22.30 -7.36 -3.41
C LEU A 127 22.95 -8.29 -4.46
N SER A 128 22.48 -9.53 -4.60
CA SER A 128 22.98 -10.45 -5.63
C SER A 128 22.44 -10.15 -7.04
N LYS A 129 21.49 -9.21 -7.15
CA LYS A 129 20.80 -8.83 -8.40
C LYS A 129 21.09 -7.38 -8.85
N GLN A 130 22.06 -6.72 -8.22
CA GLN A 130 22.56 -5.38 -8.58
C GLN A 130 23.75 -5.48 -9.53
#